data_AF-A0A176Y9R4-F1
#
_entry.id   AF-A0A176Y9R4-F1
#
_cell.length_a   1.000
_cell.length_b   1.000
_cell.length_c   1.000
_cell.angle_alpha   90.00
_cell.angle_beta   90.00
_cell.angle_gamma   90.00
#
_symmetry.space_group_name_H-M   'P 1'
#
loop_
_entity.id
_entity.type
_entity.pdbx_description
1 polymer ?
#
loop_
_entity_poly.entity_id
_entity_poly.type
_entity_poly.pdbx_seq_one_letter_code
_entity_poly.pdbx_strand_id
1 'polypeptide(L)' 'MPIEPPEIPPATPGTPTEPPPGIPPGNPQPDIVPPTREPGESPRPDELPGHIPEEIPRRGPNGPPSPNPATDANSSQHLI' A
#
# COMPACT_ATOMS: atom_id res chain seq x y z
N MET A 1 45.30 64.49 14.65
CA MET A 1 44.20 63.56 15.01
C MET A 1 44.63 62.17 14.58
N PRO A 2 44.68 61.16 15.46
CA PRO A 2 44.84 59.78 15.01
C PRO A 2 43.60 59.39 14.18
N ILE A 3 43.83 58.63 13.10
CA ILE A 3 42.77 58.15 12.22
C ILE A 3 42.36 56.78 12.74
N GLU A 4 41.10 56.62 13.13
CA GLU A 4 40.60 55.31 13.54
C GLU A 4 40.43 54.41 12.29
N PRO A 5 40.85 53.13 12.37
CA PRO A 5 40.68 52.21 11.27
C PRO A 5 39.19 51.88 11.06
N PRO A 6 38.75 51.66 9.81
CA PRO A 6 37.37 51.27 9.53
C PRO A 6 37.06 49.89 10.11
N GLU A 7 35.84 49.72 10.64
CA GLU A 7 35.35 48.44 11.14
C GLU A 7 35.09 47.45 9.99
N ILE A 8 35.39 46.17 10.23
CA ILE A 8 35.14 45.09 9.27
C ILE A 8 33.78 44.46 9.59
N PRO A 9 32.88 44.30 8.61
CA PRO A 9 31.58 43.68 8.85
C PRO A 9 31.73 42.20 9.24
N PRO A 10 30.74 41.64 9.96
CA PRO A 10 30.73 40.22 10.28
C PRO A 10 30.61 39.37 9.01
N ALA A 11 31.15 38.15 9.05
CA ALA A 11 31.03 37.21 7.94
C ALA A 11 29.56 36.81 7.72
N THR A 12 29.13 36.77 6.46
CA THR A 12 27.84 36.19 6.08
C THR A 12 27.94 34.65 6.16
N PRO A 13 27.10 33.97 6.97
CA PRO A 13 27.05 32.52 6.98
C PRO A 13 26.71 31.97 5.59
N GLY A 14 27.34 30.87 5.19
CA GLY A 14 27.02 30.20 3.93
C GLY A 14 25.60 29.62 3.92
N THR A 15 25.03 29.44 2.74
CA THR A 15 23.77 28.70 2.56
C THR A 15 24.06 27.19 2.61
N PRO A 16 23.36 26.40 3.44
CA PRO A 16 23.48 24.95 3.40
C PRO A 16 23.10 24.43 2.01
N THR A 17 23.94 23.58 1.43
CA THR A 17 23.60 22.84 0.21
C THR A 17 23.04 21.47 0.57
N GLU A 18 22.04 21.00 -0.17
CA GLU A 18 21.60 19.62 -0.10
C GLU A 18 22.74 18.69 -0.55
N PRO A 19 22.94 17.52 0.09
CA PRO A 19 23.83 16.51 -0.45
C PRO A 19 23.35 16.04 -1.84
N PRO A 20 24.25 15.56 -2.70
CA PRO A 20 23.85 14.98 -3.97
C PRO A 20 22.90 13.78 -3.75
N PRO A 21 21.99 13.51 -4.69
CA PRO A 21 21.14 12.32 -4.63
C PRO A 21 21.98 11.06 -4.45
N GLY A 22 21.54 10.17 -3.56
CA GLY A 22 22.16 8.86 -3.41
C GLY A 22 22.04 8.04 -4.68
N ILE A 23 23.02 7.18 -4.95
CA ILE A 23 22.93 6.20 -6.04
C ILE A 23 21.85 5.19 -5.63
N PRO A 24 20.82 4.94 -6.47
CA PRO A 24 19.82 3.93 -6.15
C PRO A 24 20.52 2.58 -5.97
N PRO A 25 20.04 1.72 -5.05
CA PRO A 25 20.53 0.36 -4.99
C PRO A 25 20.43 -0.26 -6.39
N GLY A 26 21.50 -0.90 -6.84
CA GLY A 26 21.49 -1.61 -8.12
C GLY A 26 20.39 -2.66 -8.15
N ASN A 27 20.01 -3.14 -9.34
CA ASN A 27 19.06 -4.24 -9.46
C ASN A 27 19.68 -5.52 -8.86
N PRO A 28 19.27 -5.99 -7.67
CA PRO A 28 19.85 -7.20 -7.11
C PRO A 28 19.36 -8.36 -7.97
N GLN A 29 20.29 -9.12 -8.54
CA GLN A 29 19.95 -10.41 -9.14
C GLN A 29 19.89 -11.41 -7.99
N PRO A 30 18.72 -11.99 -7.67
CA PRO A 30 18.65 -13.02 -6.64
C PRO A 30 19.48 -14.22 -7.09
N ASP A 31 20.39 -14.71 -6.25
CA ASP A 31 21.10 -15.97 -6.49
C ASP A 31 20.16 -17.18 -6.41
N ILE A 32 18.96 -16.98 -5.86
CA ILE A 32 17.94 -18.00 -5.67
C ILE A 32 17.09 -18.07 -6.93
N VAL A 33 17.08 -19.23 -7.57
CA VAL A 33 16.17 -19.54 -8.67
C VAL A 33 14.72 -19.34 -8.24
N PRO A 34 13.84 -18.77 -9.09
CA PRO A 34 12.42 -18.73 -8.80
C PRO A 34 11.90 -20.13 -8.45
N PRO A 35 10.89 -20.25 -7.57
CA PRO A 35 10.31 -21.54 -7.25
C PRO A 35 9.80 -22.20 -8.53
N THR A 36 10.27 -23.43 -8.76
CA THR A 36 9.79 -24.26 -9.88
C THR A 36 8.37 -24.72 -9.51
N ARG A 37 7.42 -24.65 -10.44
CA ARG A 37 6.10 -25.27 -10.22
C ARG A 37 6.28 -26.78 -10.09
N GLU A 38 5.69 -27.36 -9.07
CA GLU A 38 5.78 -28.80 -8.83
C GLU A 38 4.99 -29.56 -9.91
N PRO A 39 5.57 -30.62 -10.52
CA PRO A 39 4.83 -31.46 -11.45
C PRO A 39 3.57 -32.05 -10.78
N GLY A 40 2.39 -31.71 -11.31
CA GLY A 40 1.10 -32.14 -10.75
C GLY A 40 0.45 -31.14 -9.79
N GLU A 41 1.05 -29.96 -9.58
CA GLU A 41 0.36 -28.84 -8.93
C GLU A 41 -0.86 -28.44 -9.78
N SER A 42 -2.03 -28.34 -9.13
CA SER A 42 -3.23 -27.84 -9.80
C SER A 42 -2.98 -26.43 -10.35
N PRO A 43 -3.56 -26.08 -11.51
CA PRO A 43 -3.49 -24.72 -12.02
C PRO A 43 -3.99 -23.74 -10.96
N ARG A 44 -3.22 -22.68 -10.68
CA ARG A 44 -3.74 -21.57 -9.87
C ARG A 44 -4.92 -20.96 -10.64
N PRO A 45 -6.01 -20.61 -9.96
CA PRO A 45 -7.08 -19.88 -10.61
C PRO A 45 -6.55 -18.55 -11.13
N ASP A 46 -7.03 -18.14 -12.30
CA ASP A 46 -6.70 -16.83 -12.84
C ASP A 46 -7.23 -15.74 -11.89
N GLU A 47 -6.40 -14.75 -11.58
CA GLU A 47 -6.85 -13.57 -10.85
C GLU A 47 -7.87 -12.83 -11.72
N LEU A 48 -9.13 -12.84 -11.28
CA LEU A 48 -10.15 -12.03 -11.93
C LEU A 48 -9.76 -10.55 -11.78
N PRO A 49 -10.02 -9.70 -12.80
CA PRO A 49 -9.89 -8.27 -12.66
C PRO A 49 -10.57 -7.81 -11.37
N GLY A 50 -9.97 -6.86 -10.65
CA GLY A 50 -10.50 -6.35 -9.40
C GLY A 50 -11.93 -5.85 -9.59
N HIS A 51 -12.91 -6.72 -9.29
CA HIS A 51 -14.31 -6.35 -9.32
C HIS A 51 -14.57 -5.58 -8.03
N ILE A 52 -14.50 -4.25 -8.10
CA ILE A 52 -15.03 -3.40 -7.04
C ILE A 52 -16.54 -3.64 -7.06
N PRO A 53 -17.14 -4.26 -6.03
CA PRO A 53 -18.59 -4.33 -5.95
C PRO A 53 -19.12 -2.91 -5.95
N GLU A 54 -20.11 -2.63 -6.79
CA GLU A 54 -20.86 -1.40 -6.67
C GLU A 54 -21.44 -1.33 -5.24
N GLU A 55 -21.08 -0.27 -4.50
CA GLU A 55 -21.35 -0.18 -3.08
C GLU A 55 -22.86 -0.09 -2.77
N ILE A 56 -23.27 -0.93 -1.81
CA ILE A 56 -24.56 -1.21 -1.17
C ILE A 56 -25.68 -1.71 -2.09
N PRO A 57 -26.18 -2.96 -1.87
CA PRO A 57 -27.57 -3.27 -2.16
C PRO A 57 -28.42 -2.30 -1.32
N ARG A 58 -28.83 -1.18 -1.91
CA ARG A 58 -29.83 -0.31 -1.30
C ARG A 58 -31.12 -1.13 -1.27
N ARG A 59 -31.36 -1.82 -0.15
CA ARG A 59 -32.69 -2.31 0.15
C ARG A 59 -33.57 -1.06 0.15
N GLY A 60 -34.43 -0.95 -0.87
CA GLY A 60 -35.41 0.13 -0.92
C GLY A 60 -36.23 0.13 0.37
N PRO A 61 -36.89 1.24 0.71
CA PRO A 61 -37.57 1.43 2.00
C PRO A 61 -38.59 0.33 2.35
N ASN A 62 -39.02 -0.50 1.39
CA ASN A 62 -40.01 -1.57 1.57
C ASN A 62 -39.47 -2.99 1.27
N GLY A 63 -38.15 -3.23 1.29
CA GLY A 63 -37.62 -4.57 1.00
C GLY A 63 -38.02 -5.61 2.06
N PRO A 64 -38.46 -6.83 1.68
CA PRO A 64 -38.83 -7.87 2.63
C PRO A 64 -37.64 -8.25 3.52
N PRO A 65 -37.85 -8.67 4.78
CA PRO A 65 -36.78 -9.13 5.66
C PRO A 65 -36.27 -10.49 5.17
N SER A 66 -35.44 -10.50 4.11
CA SER A 66 -34.61 -11.66 3.84
C SER A 66 -33.56 -11.74 4.95
N PRO A 67 -33.39 -12.91 5.60
CA PRO A 67 -32.43 -13.07 6.66
C PRO A 67 -31.01 -12.89 6.14
N ASN A 68 -30.12 -12.44 7.02
CA ASN A 68 -28.70 -12.30 6.72
C ASN A 68 -28.14 -13.69 6.35
N PRO A 69 -27.39 -13.87 5.24
CA PRO A 69 -26.83 -15.17 4.87
C PRO A 69 -25.92 -15.78 5.93
N ALA A 70 -25.30 -14.97 6.81
CA ALA A 70 -24.55 -15.47 7.97
C ALA A 70 -25.43 -16.13 9.06
N THR A 71 -26.75 -15.91 9.02
CA THR A 71 -27.72 -16.40 10.00
C THR A 71 -28.40 -17.72 9.56
N ASP A 72 -28.35 -18.08 8.27
CA ASP A 72 -29.01 -19.28 7.75
C ASP A 72 -28.25 -20.60 8.01
N ALA A 73 -26.94 -20.54 8.24
CA ALA A 73 -26.14 -21.75 8.46
C ALA A 73 -26.49 -22.50 9.76
N ASN A 74 -27.21 -21.87 10.70
CA ASN A 74 -27.54 -22.45 12.01
C ASN A 74 -29.03 -22.76 12.24
N SER A 75 -29.92 -22.41 11.30
CA SER A 75 -31.36 -22.69 11.42
C SER A 75 -31.78 -24.06 10.87
N SER A 76 -30.94 -24.72 10.09
CA SER A 76 -31.28 -25.97 9.39
C SER A 76 -30.89 -27.26 10.15
N GLN A 77 -30.56 -27.21 11.45
CA GLN A 77 -30.12 -28.38 12.23
C GLN A 77 -30.93 -28.66 13.51
N HIS A 78 -32.12 -28.07 13.70
CA HIS A 78 -32.93 -28.35 14.91
C HIS A 78 -34.42 -28.65 14.63
N LEU A 79 -34.72 -29.40 13.58
CA LEU A 79 -36.01 -30.08 13.50
C LEU A 79 -35.77 -31.59 13.39
N ILE A 80 -35.67 -32.21 14.57
CA ILE A 80 -35.94 -33.64 14.78
C ILE A 80 -37.27 -33.72 15.51
#